data_AF-A0A4R3VR39-F1
#
_entry.id   AF-A0A4R3VR39-F1
#
_cell.length_a   1.000
_cell.length_b   1.000
_cell.length_c   1.000
_cell.angle_alpha   90.00
_cell.angle_beta   90.00
_cell.angle_gamma   90.00
#
_symmetry.space_group_name_H-M   'P 1'
#
loop_
_entity.id
_entity.type
_entity.pdbx_description
1 polymer ?
#
loop_
_entity_poly.entity_id
_entity_poly.type
_entity_poly.pdbx_seq_one_letter_code
_entity_poly.pdbx_strand_id
1 'polypeptide(L)'
;MRSWWKTSRTDKSIKELAHWYNPIIQGWISYYGKFYKTGIYGLLERFNMRLVLWVTKKYKGFRGRKARARQWLGRFAKANPNLFAHWRFGIRPLKTI
;
A
#
# COMPACT_ATOMS: atom_id res chain seq x y z
N MET A 1 -1.14 -14.97 -10.97
CA MET A 1 -0.77 -14.53 -9.59
C MET A 1 -1.92 -13.80 -8.90
N ARG A 2 -2.81 -14.51 -8.18
CA ARG A 2 -4.05 -13.95 -7.58
C ARG A 2 -4.28 -14.31 -6.09
N SER A 3 -3.35 -14.96 -5.39
CA SER A 3 -3.65 -15.59 -4.09
C SER A 3 -3.35 -14.79 -2.81
N TRP A 4 -2.55 -13.71 -2.85
CA TRP A 4 -2.10 -13.06 -1.60
C TRP A 4 -2.91 -11.83 -1.17
N TRP A 5 -3.68 -11.20 -2.07
CA TRP A 5 -4.47 -10.00 -1.76
C TRP A 5 -5.98 -10.30 -1.80
N LYS A 6 -6.55 -10.73 -0.67
CA LYS A 6 -8.00 -10.90 -0.53
C LYS A 6 -8.67 -9.54 -0.26
N THR A 7 -9.09 -8.87 -1.34
CA THR A 7 -9.82 -7.58 -1.29
C THR A 7 -11.20 -7.63 -0.61
N SER A 8 -11.64 -8.80 -0.11
CA SER A 8 -12.92 -9.01 0.57
C SER A 8 -12.88 -8.65 2.06
N ARG A 9 -11.72 -8.31 2.63
CA ARG A 9 -11.54 -8.00 4.05
C ARG A 9 -11.77 -6.53 4.36
N THR A 10 -13.00 -6.06 4.18
CA THR A 10 -13.41 -4.72 4.64
C THR A 10 -13.57 -4.65 6.15
N ASP A 11 -13.69 -5.79 6.83
CA ASP A 11 -13.73 -5.91 8.29
C ASP A 11 -12.41 -5.45 8.93
N LYS A 12 -11.27 -5.84 8.35
CA LYS A 12 -9.94 -5.58 8.91
C LYS A 12 -9.56 -4.11 8.89
N SER A 13 -8.86 -3.65 9.91
CA SER A 13 -8.26 -2.32 9.98
C SER A 13 -7.02 -2.21 9.08
N ILE A 14 -6.62 -0.98 8.74
CA ILE A 14 -5.38 -0.74 7.98
C ILE A 14 -4.14 -1.21 8.75
N LYS A 15 -4.19 -1.19 10.09
CA LYS A 15 -3.12 -1.70 10.96
C LYS A 15 -2.99 -3.21 10.90
N GLU A 16 -4.11 -3.94 10.91
CA GLU A 16 -4.08 -5.38 10.72
C GLU A 16 -3.50 -5.73 9.35
N LEU A 17 -3.95 -5.06 8.27
CA LEU A 17 -3.37 -5.28 6.93
C LEU A 17 -1.85 -5.06 6.93
N ALA A 18 -1.37 -4.00 7.58
CA ALA A 18 0.05 -3.77 7.73
C ALA A 18 0.77 -4.91 8.44
N HIS A 19 0.23 -5.41 9.54
CA HIS A 19 0.80 -6.54 10.27
C HIS A 19 0.94 -7.80 9.38
N TRP A 20 -0.09 -8.14 8.61
CA TRP A 20 -0.06 -9.31 7.72
C TRP A 20 0.91 -9.16 6.53
N TYR A 21 1.02 -7.97 5.95
CA TYR A 21 1.78 -7.78 4.71
C TYR A 21 3.22 -7.28 4.92
N ASN A 22 3.52 -6.65 6.05
CA ASN A 22 4.86 -6.09 6.30
C ASN A 22 5.99 -7.13 6.21
N PRO A 23 5.88 -8.36 6.74
CA PRO A 23 6.94 -9.36 6.58
C PRO A 23 7.24 -9.69 5.11
N ILE A 24 6.18 -9.80 4.29
CA ILE A 24 6.30 -10.10 2.86
C ILE A 24 6.95 -8.93 2.11
N ILE A 25 6.48 -7.71 2.37
CA ILE A 25 7.01 -6.48 1.75
C ILE A 25 8.47 -6.28 2.14
N GLN A 26 8.80 -6.50 3.41
CA GLN A 26 10.18 -6.40 3.90
C GLN A 26 11.08 -7.41 3.21
N GLY A 27 10.62 -8.65 3.01
CA GLY A 27 11.33 -9.66 2.21
C GLY A 27 11.61 -9.20 0.79
N TRP A 28 10.63 -8.60 0.10
CA TRP A 28 10.85 -8.04 -1.24
C TRP A 28 11.85 -6.88 -1.24
N ILE A 29 11.79 -5.99 -0.23
CA ILE A 29 12.74 -4.88 -0.08
C ILE A 29 14.15 -5.41 0.15
N SER A 30 14.33 -6.37 1.06
CA SER A 30 15.63 -6.96 1.35
C SER A 30 16.21 -7.70 0.15
N TYR A 31 15.39 -8.43 -0.60
CA TYR A 31 15.85 -9.21 -1.76
C TYR A 31 16.08 -8.35 -3.01
N TYR A 32 15.07 -7.59 -3.43
CA TYR A 32 15.12 -6.84 -4.71
C TYR A 32 15.71 -5.43 -4.56
N GLY A 33 15.70 -4.85 -3.35
CA GLY A 33 16.10 -3.46 -3.13
C GLY A 33 17.57 -3.16 -3.42
N LYS A 34 18.44 -4.17 -3.33
CA LYS A 34 19.88 -4.05 -3.61
C LYS A 34 20.21 -4.00 -5.10
N PHE A 35 19.41 -4.66 -5.95
CA PHE A 35 19.79 -4.95 -7.34
C PHE A 35 18.87 -4.31 -8.39
N TYR A 36 17.58 -4.14 -8.08
CA TYR A 36 16.57 -3.73 -9.08
C TYR A 36 15.66 -2.62 -8.56
N LYS A 37 16.24 -1.43 -8.34
CA LYS A 37 15.53 -0.25 -7.78
C LYS A 37 14.28 0.15 -8.59
N THR A 38 14.32 0.07 -9.91
CA THR A 38 13.17 0.41 -10.78
C THR A 38 12.09 -0.68 -10.76
N GLY A 39 12.48 -1.96 -10.79
CA GLY A 39 11.56 -3.09 -10.76
C GLY A 39 10.80 -3.20 -9.43
N ILE A 40 11.49 -3.00 -8.31
CA ILE A 40 10.86 -3.02 -6.99
C ILE A 40 9.90 -1.84 -6.80
N TYR A 41 10.21 -0.66 -7.37
CA TYR A 41 9.30 0.49 -7.32
C TYR A 41 7.93 0.15 -7.92
N GLY A 42 7.90 -0.45 -9.10
CA GLY A 42 6.65 -0.86 -9.75
C GLY A 42 5.88 -1.91 -8.94
N LEU A 43 6.57 -2.83 -8.26
CA LEU A 43 5.95 -3.83 -7.40
C LEU A 43 5.28 -3.20 -6.17
N LEU A 44 6.01 -2.34 -5.46
CA LEU A 44 5.51 -1.65 -4.25
C LEU A 44 4.42 -0.63 -4.59
N GLU A 45 4.49 -0.02 -5.75
CA GLU A 45 3.44 0.87 -6.25
C GLU A 45 2.16 0.11 -6.62
N ARG A 46 2.27 -1.09 -7.22
CA ARG A 46 1.10 -1.98 -7.40
C ARG A 46 0.47 -2.36 -6.06
N PHE A 47 1.26 -2.50 -5.00
CA PHE A 47 0.72 -2.71 -3.65
C PHE A 47 -0.03 -1.48 -3.12
N ASN A 48 0.51 -0.27 -3.32
CA ASN A 48 -0.22 0.98 -3.01
C ASN A 48 -1.56 1.05 -3.76
N MET A 49 -1.60 0.69 -5.04
CA MET A 49 -2.87 0.66 -5.80
C MET A 49 -3.89 -0.30 -5.20
N ARG A 50 -3.44 -1.45 -4.70
CA ARG A 50 -4.31 -2.41 -4.02
C ARG A 50 -4.84 -1.87 -2.70
N LEU A 51 -4.01 -1.17 -1.93
CA LEU A 51 -4.48 -0.43 -0.75
C LEU A 51 -5.51 0.64 -1.13
N VAL A 52 -5.31 1.39 -2.22
CA VAL A 52 -6.30 2.36 -2.72
C VAL A 52 -7.62 1.66 -3.05
N LEU A 53 -7.59 0.55 -3.79
CA LEU A 53 -8.80 -0.22 -4.09
C LEU A 53 -9.49 -0.73 -2.82
N TRP A 54 -8.73 -1.15 -1.82
CA TRP A 54 -9.29 -1.54 -0.54
C TRP A 54 -9.94 -0.36 0.19
N VAL A 55 -9.32 0.83 0.21
CA VAL A 55 -9.91 2.06 0.77
C VAL A 55 -11.23 2.38 0.08
N THR A 56 -11.30 2.30 -1.25
CA THR A 56 -12.54 2.56 -1.99
C THR A 56 -13.67 1.58 -1.67
N LYS A 57 -13.33 0.35 -1.25
CA LYS A 57 -14.30 -0.68 -0.87
C LYS A 57 -14.74 -0.56 0.58
N LYS A 58 -13.81 -0.30 1.50
CA LYS A 58 -14.07 -0.18 2.94
C LYS A 58 -14.93 1.04 3.28
N TYR A 59 -14.63 2.20 2.69
CA TYR A 59 -15.31 3.44 3.01
C TYR A 59 -16.26 3.86 1.90
N LYS A 60 -17.57 3.93 2.23
CA LYS A 60 -18.63 4.29 1.26
C LYS A 60 -18.35 5.62 0.55
N GLY A 61 -17.77 6.61 1.24
CA GLY A 61 -17.45 7.94 0.68
C GLY A 61 -16.35 7.94 -0.40
N PHE A 62 -15.60 6.85 -0.55
CA PHE A 62 -14.57 6.69 -1.57
C PHE A 62 -14.97 5.74 -2.72
N ARG A 63 -16.19 5.19 -2.72
CA ARG A 63 -16.66 4.32 -3.82
C ARG A 63 -16.60 5.05 -5.17
N GLY A 64 -16.01 4.39 -6.17
CA GLY A 64 -15.77 4.97 -7.50
C GLY A 64 -14.69 6.08 -7.55
N ARG A 65 -14.25 6.62 -6.40
CA ARG A 65 -13.37 7.80 -6.30
C ARG A 65 -11.93 7.40 -5.98
N LYS A 66 -11.30 6.63 -6.88
CA LYS A 66 -9.92 6.11 -6.70
C LYS A 66 -8.89 7.22 -6.45
N ALA A 67 -8.98 8.33 -7.19
CA ALA A 67 -8.05 9.46 -7.01
C ALA A 67 -8.14 10.07 -5.60
N ARG A 68 -9.36 10.29 -5.09
CA ARG A 68 -9.59 10.82 -3.74
C ARG A 68 -9.13 9.84 -2.65
N ALA A 69 -9.38 8.54 -2.86
CA ALA A 69 -8.88 7.49 -1.97
C ALA A 69 -7.35 7.44 -1.93
N ARG A 70 -6.71 7.61 -3.09
CA ARG A 70 -5.25 7.68 -3.20
C ARG A 70 -4.67 8.90 -2.49
N GLN A 71 -5.29 10.06 -2.65
CA GLN A 71 -4.89 11.28 -1.92
C GLN A 71 -5.03 11.11 -0.41
N TRP A 72 -6.17 10.57 0.04
CA TRP A 72 -6.40 10.28 1.45
C TRP A 72 -5.35 9.31 2.00
N LEU A 73 -5.10 8.20 1.29
CA LEU A 73 -4.11 7.20 1.70
C LEU A 73 -2.69 7.79 1.71
N GLY A 74 -2.37 8.68 0.78
CA GLY A 74 -1.10 9.39 0.75
C GLY A 74 -0.90 10.31 1.95
N ARG A 75 -1.92 11.11 2.31
CA ARG A 75 -1.91 11.93 3.53
C ARG A 75 -1.76 11.07 4.78
N PHE A 76 -2.49 9.96 4.84
CA PHE A 76 -2.41 8.99 5.93
C PHE A 76 -1.01 8.36 6.05
N ALA A 77 -0.40 7.99 4.93
CA ALA A 77 0.96 7.45 4.87
C ALA A 77 2.02 8.48 5.27
N LYS A 78 1.81 9.77 4.96
CA LYS A 78 2.69 10.86 5.41
C LYS A 78 2.64 11.02 6.94
N ALA A 79 1.46 10.91 7.54
CA ALA A 79 1.29 10.96 8.99
C ALA A 79 1.77 9.68 9.71
N ASN A 80 1.72 8.53 9.04
CA ASN A 80 2.08 7.22 9.61
C ASN A 80 3.13 6.50 8.74
N PRO A 81 4.35 7.07 8.57
CA PRO A 81 5.33 6.56 7.62
C PRO A 81 5.82 5.14 7.94
N ASN A 82 5.75 4.74 9.21
CA ASN A 82 6.22 3.44 9.69
C ASN A 82 5.17 2.33 9.63
N LEU A 83 3.93 2.64 9.21
CA LEU A 83 2.87 1.64 9.22
C LEU A 83 3.15 0.51 8.23
N PHE A 84 3.57 0.86 7.01
CA PHE A 84 4.00 -0.13 6.03
C PHE A 84 5.49 -0.03 5.72
N ALA A 85 6.14 -1.18 5.54
CA ALA A 85 7.58 -1.24 5.26
C ALA A 85 7.98 -0.41 4.02
N HIS A 86 7.18 -0.45 2.95
CA HIS A 86 7.47 0.32 1.73
C HIS A 86 7.20 1.83 1.86
N TRP A 87 6.34 2.25 2.79
CA TRP A 87 6.16 3.68 3.10
C TRP A 87 7.38 4.26 3.82
N ARG A 88 7.98 3.47 4.73
CA ARG A 88 9.26 3.79 5.37
C ARG A 88 10.40 3.81 4.37
N PHE A 89 10.36 2.91 3.38
CA PHE A 89 11.28 2.89 2.25
C PHE A 89 11.11 4.08 1.27
N GLY A 90 10.05 4.88 1.44
CA GLY A 90 9.82 6.11 0.65
C GLY A 90 8.83 5.95 -0.51
N ILE A 91 8.30 4.75 -0.75
CA ILE A 91 7.32 4.51 -1.83
C ILE A 91 5.91 4.65 -1.26
N ARG A 92 5.37 5.87 -1.39
CA ARG A 92 4.07 6.24 -0.84
C ARG A 92 3.02 6.44 -1.94
N PRO A 93 1.73 6.21 -1.66
CA PRO A 93 0.67 6.30 -2.66
C PRO A 93 0.52 7.70 -3.25
N LEU A 94 0.93 8.76 -2.56
CA LEU A 94 1.00 10.11 -3.11
C LEU A 94 2.47 10.54 -3.15
N LYS A 95 2.98 10.77 -4.36
CA LYS A 95 4.22 11.52 -4.56
C LYS A 95 3.84 13.00 -4.44
N THR A 96 4.32 13.67 -3.40
CA THR A 96 4.40 15.14 -3.45
C THR A 96 5.35 15.46 -4.60
N ILE A 97 4.88 16.25 -5.56
CA ILE A 97 5.74 16.89 -6.56
C ILE A 97 6.77 17.74 -5.80
#